data_AF-A0A535J4I3-F1
#
_entry.id   AF-A0A535J4I3-F1
#
_cell.length_a   1.000
_cell.length_b   1.000
_cell.length_c   1.000
_cell.angle_alpha   90.00
_cell.angle_beta   90.00
_cell.angle_gamma   90.00
#
_symmetry.space_group_name_H-M   'P 1'
#
loop_
_entity.id
_entity.type
_entity.pdbx_description
1 polymer ?
#
loop_
_entity_poly.entity_id
_entity_poly.type
_entity_poly.pdbx_seq_one_letter_code
_entity_poly.pdbx_strand_id
1 'polypeptide(L)'
;MTAEAVGERTGPRKQPRRIKPRPQLSPDSVSIGETDANIFNCPVCSRPLATGAHRCPTCGTRLLLSTPAQRVGIFVSAGVVLGLLFGWSFSAVAGALTAPHGKSPAASGAPGASAPVVVVQTPTPTIPAVSRSAVGQAAALDARLAGAASGLRLALRDKDLDSASVADQLRSLAADAAFGEDLASRLGTWDQAYALSLDLANLYGSIRSTAREGLAASIQNDPAYRASAQKMLAVLPGITPLDKRLQDLAVSVDIRLPGASPSDAPH
;
A
#
# COMPACT_ATOMS: atom_id res chain seq x y z
N MET A 1 64.08 4.21 23.05
CA MET A 1 64.65 3.92 21.73
C MET A 1 64.85 2.42 21.63
N THR A 2 63.84 1.70 21.17
CA THR A 2 63.92 0.26 20.91
C THR A 2 63.07 -0.01 19.68
N ALA A 3 63.75 -0.41 18.62
CA ALA A 3 63.19 -0.72 17.32
C ALA A 3 62.60 -2.12 17.35
N GLU A 4 61.31 -2.26 17.04
CA GLU A 4 60.69 -3.55 16.80
C GLU A 4 60.58 -3.81 15.29
N ALA A 5 61.06 -4.99 14.92
CA ALA A 5 61.30 -5.45 13.57
C ALA A 5 60.00 -5.81 12.83
N VAL A 6 59.90 -5.34 11.59
CA VAL A 6 58.85 -5.66 10.62
C VAL A 6 59.12 -7.06 10.06
N GLY A 7 58.31 -8.04 10.48
CA GLY A 7 58.32 -9.40 9.95
C GLY A 7 57.39 -9.55 8.74
N GLU A 8 57.96 -9.50 7.53
CA GLU A 8 57.26 -9.66 6.27
C GLU A 8 56.90 -11.14 6.01
N ARG A 9 55.62 -11.51 6.20
CA ARG A 9 55.10 -12.85 5.86
C ARG A 9 54.66 -12.88 4.40
N THR A 10 55.54 -13.36 3.52
CA THR A 10 55.22 -13.75 2.14
C THR A 10 54.37 -15.03 2.13
N GLY A 11 53.05 -14.86 2.02
CA GLY A 11 52.10 -15.95 1.77
C GLY A 11 52.04 -16.37 0.29
N PRO A 12 51.55 -17.59 -0.01
CA PRO A 12 51.53 -18.15 -1.36
C PRO A 12 50.60 -17.38 -2.31
N ARG A 13 51.18 -16.92 -3.42
CA ARG A 13 50.50 -16.23 -4.54
C ARG A 13 49.43 -17.16 -5.15
N LYS A 14 48.15 -16.83 -4.95
CA LYS A 14 47.02 -17.49 -5.62
C LYS A 14 47.12 -17.24 -7.14
N GLN A 15 47.13 -18.33 -7.91
CA GLN A 15 47.07 -18.30 -9.37
C GLN A 15 45.79 -17.61 -9.87
N PRO A 16 45.86 -16.79 -10.94
CA PRO A 16 44.66 -16.24 -11.57
C PRO A 16 43.86 -17.36 -12.23
N ARG A 17 42.60 -17.52 -11.79
CA ARG A 17 41.66 -18.46 -12.40
C ARG A 17 41.41 -18.06 -13.85
N ARG A 18 41.68 -18.99 -14.77
CA ARG A 18 41.38 -18.92 -16.20
C ARG A 18 39.86 -18.72 -16.40
N ILE A 19 39.46 -17.49 -16.73
CA ILE A 19 38.07 -17.14 -17.02
C ILE A 19 37.72 -17.77 -18.38
N LYS A 20 36.70 -18.63 -18.39
CA LYS A 20 36.15 -19.28 -19.59
C LYS A 20 35.43 -18.20 -20.43
N PRO A 21 35.68 -18.07 -21.74
CA PRO A 21 34.98 -17.11 -22.58
C PRO A 21 33.47 -17.35 -22.52
N ARG A 22 32.73 -16.32 -22.13
CA ARG A 22 31.27 -16.33 -22.12
C ARG A 22 30.78 -16.30 -23.58
N PRO A 23 29.77 -17.10 -23.97
CA PRO A 23 29.14 -16.97 -25.27
C PRO A 23 28.61 -15.54 -25.42
N GLN A 24 29.07 -14.85 -26.46
CA GLN A 24 28.58 -13.52 -26.85
C GLN A 24 27.11 -13.68 -27.24
N LEU A 25 26.21 -13.12 -26.43
CA LEU A 25 24.81 -12.94 -26.77
C LEU A 25 24.76 -11.72 -27.70
N SER A 26 24.28 -11.92 -28.93
CA SER A 26 24.11 -10.86 -29.92
C SER A 26 23.38 -9.65 -29.32
N PRO A 27 23.86 -8.41 -29.56
CA PRO A 27 23.12 -7.23 -29.17
C PRO A 27 22.05 -6.97 -30.23
N ASP A 28 20.88 -7.55 -30.04
CA ASP A 28 19.68 -6.94 -30.62
C ASP A 28 19.49 -5.60 -29.91
N SER A 29 19.67 -4.54 -30.68
CA SER A 29 19.54 -3.15 -30.27
C SER A 29 18.13 -2.90 -29.73
N VAL A 30 18.00 -2.95 -28.41
CA VAL A 30 16.81 -2.43 -27.72
C VAL A 30 16.96 -0.91 -27.67
N SER A 31 16.14 -0.22 -28.46
CA SER A 31 15.96 1.22 -28.38
C SER A 31 15.66 1.63 -26.93
N ILE A 32 16.53 2.45 -26.36
CA ILE A 32 16.33 3.13 -25.09
C ILE A 32 15.17 4.11 -25.31
N GLY A 33 13.97 3.73 -24.88
CA GLY A 33 12.75 4.50 -25.09
C GLY A 33 11.45 3.69 -25.08
N GLU A 34 11.50 2.35 -25.14
CA GLU A 34 10.31 1.52 -24.96
C GLU A 34 9.96 1.42 -23.46
N THR A 35 8.72 1.74 -23.11
CA THR A 35 8.18 1.64 -21.75
C THR A 35 8.35 0.22 -21.23
N ASP A 36 8.84 0.06 -19.99
CA ASP A 36 9.01 -1.22 -19.29
C ASP A 36 7.92 -2.22 -19.68
N ALA A 37 8.29 -3.22 -20.48
CA ALA A 37 7.39 -4.26 -20.93
C ALA A 37 7.03 -5.13 -19.71
N ASN A 38 5.93 -4.78 -19.02
CA ASN A 38 5.22 -5.53 -17.98
C ASN A 38 5.99 -6.76 -17.45
N ILE A 39 6.98 -6.52 -16.59
CA ILE A 39 7.78 -7.59 -15.98
C ILE A 39 6.93 -8.21 -14.87
N PHE A 40 6.36 -9.38 -15.14
CA PHE A 40 5.62 -10.14 -14.15
C PHE A 40 6.58 -11.03 -13.37
N ASN A 41 6.52 -10.96 -12.03
CA ASN A 41 7.30 -11.85 -11.18
C ASN A 41 6.57 -13.18 -11.00
N CYS A 42 7.30 -14.29 -11.12
CA CYS A 42 6.76 -15.61 -10.80
C CYS A 42 6.30 -15.63 -9.33
N PRO A 43 5.05 -15.98 -9.01
CA PRO A 43 4.54 -15.95 -7.65
C PRO A 43 5.17 -17.01 -6.73
N VAL A 44 5.85 -18.01 -7.30
CA VAL A 44 6.48 -19.10 -6.53
C VAL A 44 7.93 -18.80 -6.19
N CYS A 45 8.70 -18.28 -7.15
CA CYS A 45 10.15 -18.11 -6.99
C CYS A 45 10.62 -16.67 -7.23
N SER A 46 9.69 -15.71 -7.29
CA SER A 46 9.90 -14.25 -7.49
C SER A 46 10.77 -13.86 -8.70
N ARG A 47 11.04 -14.79 -9.61
CA ARG A 47 11.90 -14.53 -10.77
C ARG A 47 11.14 -13.72 -11.83
N PRO A 48 11.75 -12.67 -12.41
CA PRO A 48 11.11 -11.89 -13.47
C PRO A 48 10.94 -12.75 -14.73
N LEU A 49 9.75 -12.68 -15.31
CA LEU A 49 9.38 -13.41 -16.52
C LEU A 49 9.06 -12.42 -17.64
N ALA A 50 9.50 -12.74 -18.86
CA ALA A 50 9.10 -12.03 -20.07
C ALA A 50 7.62 -12.29 -20.38
N THR A 51 6.95 -11.30 -20.96
CA THR A 51 5.56 -11.39 -21.42
C THR A 51 5.40 -12.58 -22.39
N GLY A 52 4.36 -13.41 -22.17
CA GLY A 52 4.08 -14.60 -22.98
C GLY A 52 4.66 -15.93 -22.48
N ALA A 53 5.41 -15.95 -21.36
CA ALA A 53 5.90 -17.19 -20.79
C ALA A 53 4.78 -18.01 -20.10
N HIS A 54 4.44 -19.18 -20.65
CA HIS A 54 3.44 -20.10 -20.07
C HIS A 54 3.98 -20.99 -18.93
N ARG A 55 5.31 -21.04 -18.75
CA ARG A 55 5.97 -21.77 -17.66
C ARG A 55 7.17 -21.00 -17.14
N CYS A 56 7.36 -21.01 -15.83
CA CYS A 56 8.60 -20.51 -15.25
C CYS A 56 9.77 -21.45 -15.59
N PRO A 57 10.90 -20.93 -16.12
CA PRO A 57 12.06 -21.76 -16.49
C PRO A 57 12.84 -22.28 -15.26
N THR A 58 12.57 -21.76 -14.06
CA THR A 58 13.27 -22.16 -12.82
C THR A 58 12.46 -23.15 -12.01
N CYS A 59 11.22 -22.81 -11.64
CA CYS A 59 10.38 -23.68 -10.80
C CYS A 59 9.37 -24.54 -11.59
N GLY A 60 9.27 -24.37 -12.91
CA GLY A 60 8.38 -25.16 -13.77
C GLY A 60 6.88 -24.86 -13.63
N THR A 61 6.48 -23.90 -12.79
CA THR A 61 5.07 -23.57 -12.55
C THR A 61 4.39 -23.07 -13.84
N ARG A 62 3.26 -23.67 -14.22
CA ARG A 62 2.42 -23.22 -15.35
C ARG A 62 1.61 -21.99 -14.94
N LEU A 63 1.65 -20.95 -15.76
CA LEU A 63 0.89 -19.71 -15.56
C LEU A 63 -0.27 -19.69 -16.58
N LEU A 64 -1.50 -19.65 -16.10
CA LEU A 64 -2.72 -19.47 -16.91
C LEU A 64 -3.29 -18.09 -16.56
N LEU A 65 -3.34 -17.17 -17.52
CA LEU A 65 -3.94 -15.83 -17.37
C LEU A 65 -3.42 -15.00 -16.17
N SER A 66 -2.10 -14.92 -16.00
CA SER A 66 -1.45 -13.99 -15.05
C SER A 66 -1.90 -14.11 -13.58
N THR A 67 -2.62 -15.17 -13.21
CA THR A 67 -2.96 -15.51 -11.81
C THR A 67 -2.91 -17.03 -11.62
N PRO A 68 -2.38 -17.55 -10.50
CA PRO A 68 -2.28 -18.99 -10.29
C PRO A 68 -3.66 -19.60 -10.03
N ALA A 69 -4.12 -20.47 -10.94
CA ALA A 69 -5.35 -21.27 -10.79
C ALA A 69 -5.39 -22.13 -9.50
N GLN A 70 -4.24 -22.31 -8.84
CA GLN A 70 -4.10 -23.14 -7.66
C GLN A 70 -4.54 -22.47 -6.35
N ARG A 71 -4.71 -21.14 -6.32
CA ARG A 71 -5.21 -20.44 -5.11
C ARG A 71 -6.73 -20.25 -5.09
N VAL A 72 -7.44 -20.46 -6.21
CA VAL A 72 -8.90 -20.32 -6.24
C VAL A 72 -9.58 -21.42 -5.42
N GLY A 73 -9.02 -22.63 -5.35
CA GLY A 73 -9.62 -23.73 -4.60
C GLY A 73 -9.75 -23.49 -3.09
N ILE A 74 -8.76 -22.85 -2.47
CA ILE A 74 -8.72 -22.64 -1.00
C ILE A 74 -9.58 -21.44 -0.58
N PHE A 75 -9.60 -20.37 -1.38
CA PHE A 75 -10.46 -19.21 -1.10
C PHE A 75 -11.95 -19.50 -1.37
N VAL A 76 -12.28 -20.37 -2.34
CA VAL A 76 -13.66 -20.80 -2.58
C VAL A 76 -14.17 -21.69 -1.46
N SER A 77 -13.36 -22.60 -0.90
CA SER A 77 -13.82 -23.44 0.22
C SER A 77 -13.97 -22.65 1.53
N ALA A 78 -13.05 -21.73 1.83
CA ALA A 78 -13.13 -20.91 3.04
C ALA A 78 -14.26 -19.86 2.97
N GLY A 79 -14.49 -19.28 1.78
CA GLY A 79 -15.59 -18.34 1.56
C GLY A 79 -16.97 -18.99 1.61
N VAL A 80 -17.11 -20.25 1.16
CA VAL A 80 -18.39 -20.98 1.22
C VAL A 80 -18.76 -21.36 2.66
N VAL A 81 -17.79 -21.74 3.50
CA VAL A 81 -18.05 -22.10 4.91
C VAL A 81 -18.39 -20.86 5.75
N LEU A 82 -17.67 -19.74 5.57
CA LEU A 82 -18.02 -18.49 6.25
C LEU A 82 -19.31 -17.86 5.69
N GLY A 83 -19.55 -17.97 4.39
CA GLY A 83 -20.77 -17.48 3.74
C GLY A 83 -22.03 -18.23 4.17
N LEU A 84 -21.95 -19.53 4.44
CA LEU A 84 -23.08 -20.32 4.94
C LEU A 84 -23.40 -20.07 6.42
N LEU A 85 -22.42 -19.59 7.21
CA LEU A 85 -22.64 -19.26 8.63
C LEU A 85 -23.22 -17.85 8.84
N PHE A 86 -22.96 -16.91 7.93
CA PHE A 86 -23.49 -15.54 8.00
C PHE A 86 -24.61 -15.25 6.98
N GLY A 87 -24.88 -16.15 6.03
CA GLY A 87 -25.82 -15.95 4.92
C GLY A 87 -27.29 -16.33 5.18
N TRP A 88 -27.72 -16.50 6.44
CA TRP A 88 -29.09 -16.92 6.77
C TRP A 88 -30.09 -15.77 7.01
N SER A 89 -29.71 -14.51 6.74
CA SER A 89 -30.60 -13.36 6.97
C SER A 89 -31.02 -12.60 5.71
N PHE A 90 -30.74 -13.09 4.50
CA PHE A 90 -31.29 -12.50 3.28
C PHE A 90 -31.84 -13.57 2.33
N SER A 91 -33.10 -13.93 2.56
CA SER A 91 -33.95 -14.56 1.54
C SER A 91 -35.15 -13.67 1.27
N ALA A 92 -35.47 -13.53 -0.03
CA ALA A 92 -36.45 -12.65 -0.69
C ALA A 92 -35.84 -11.30 -1.09
N VAL A 93 -35.65 -10.96 -2.38
CA VAL A 93 -36.55 -11.15 -3.52
C VAL A 93 -35.74 -11.40 -4.80
N ALA A 94 -35.94 -12.56 -5.43
CA ALA A 94 -35.67 -12.73 -6.85
C ALA A 94 -36.95 -12.39 -7.62
N GLY A 95 -36.88 -11.40 -8.51
CA GLY A 95 -38.03 -10.94 -9.31
C GLY A 95 -37.58 -10.50 -10.71
N ALA A 96 -37.75 -11.42 -11.65
CA ALA A 96 -38.04 -11.27 -13.09
C ALA A 96 -37.46 -10.09 -13.90
N LEU A 97 -36.58 -10.47 -14.84
CA LEU A 97 -36.65 -10.24 -16.30
C LEU A 97 -37.56 -9.10 -16.81
N THR A 98 -37.00 -8.15 -17.57
CA THR A 98 -37.30 -7.88 -19.00
C THR A 98 -36.78 -6.51 -19.44
N ALA A 99 -36.12 -6.45 -20.60
CA ALA A 99 -35.73 -5.21 -21.29
C ALA A 99 -36.97 -4.50 -21.87
N PRO A 100 -36.90 -3.20 -22.21
CA PRO A 100 -36.52 -2.87 -23.58
C PRO A 100 -35.67 -1.59 -23.75
N HIS A 101 -34.99 -1.54 -24.89
CA HIS A 101 -34.32 -0.36 -25.43
C HIS A 101 -35.34 0.76 -25.71
N GLY A 102 -35.10 1.94 -25.13
CA GLY A 102 -35.93 3.14 -25.29
C GLY A 102 -35.12 4.37 -25.69
N LYS A 103 -35.07 4.62 -27.00
CA LYS A 103 -35.04 5.91 -27.74
C LYS A 103 -34.34 7.13 -27.11
N SER A 104 -33.34 7.63 -27.85
CA SER A 104 -32.84 9.02 -27.81
C SER A 104 -33.97 10.06 -27.79
N PRO A 105 -33.84 11.12 -26.97
CA PRO A 105 -34.50 12.38 -27.26
C PRO A 105 -33.63 13.20 -28.24
N ALA A 106 -34.17 13.45 -29.43
CA ALA A 106 -33.71 14.54 -30.28
C ALA A 106 -34.13 15.86 -29.63
N ALA A 107 -33.15 16.66 -29.21
CA ALA A 107 -33.38 18.03 -28.77
C ALA A 107 -33.18 18.98 -29.96
N SER A 108 -34.27 19.37 -30.62
CA SER A 108 -34.33 20.59 -31.42
C SER A 108 -34.89 21.69 -30.53
N GLY A 109 -34.02 22.62 -30.12
CA GLY A 109 -34.38 23.87 -29.48
C GLY A 109 -33.53 24.99 -30.08
N ALA A 110 -34.19 26.00 -30.62
CA ALA A 110 -33.62 27.15 -31.32
C ALA A 110 -32.66 27.98 -30.43
N PRO A 111 -31.71 28.75 -31.02
CA PRO A 111 -30.87 29.67 -30.27
C PRO A 111 -31.68 30.92 -29.88
N GLY A 112 -32.13 30.97 -28.63
CA GLY A 112 -32.58 32.20 -27.98
C GLY A 112 -31.35 33.01 -27.54
N ALA A 113 -31.19 34.21 -28.09
CA ALA A 113 -30.16 35.16 -27.70
C ALA A 113 -30.45 35.67 -26.27
N SER A 114 -29.82 35.02 -25.28
CA SER A 114 -29.77 35.53 -23.90
C SER A 114 -28.56 36.46 -23.76
N ALA A 115 -28.81 37.67 -23.26
CA ALA A 115 -27.78 38.61 -22.88
C ALA A 115 -26.80 37.98 -21.86
N PRO A 116 -25.49 38.35 -21.89
CA PRO A 116 -24.52 37.81 -20.94
C PRO A 116 -24.84 38.33 -19.53
N VAL A 117 -25.42 37.46 -18.70
CA VAL A 117 -25.46 37.68 -17.25
C VAL A 117 -24.04 37.45 -16.74
N VAL A 118 -23.37 38.52 -16.33
CA VAL A 118 -22.10 38.43 -15.61
C VAL A 118 -22.41 37.88 -14.22
N VAL A 119 -22.38 36.55 -14.10
CA VAL A 119 -22.41 35.89 -12.79
C VAL A 119 -21.05 36.14 -12.15
N VAL A 120 -21.00 37.03 -11.15
CA VAL A 120 -19.87 37.14 -10.25
C VAL A 120 -19.81 35.84 -9.45
N GLN A 121 -19.08 34.85 -9.98
CA GLN A 121 -18.80 33.63 -9.24
C GLN A 121 -17.89 34.02 -8.08
N THR A 122 -18.41 33.96 -6.86
CA THR A 122 -17.54 33.92 -5.69
C THR A 122 -16.59 32.74 -5.88
N PRO A 123 -15.26 32.94 -5.79
CA PRO A 123 -14.30 31.88 -6.01
C PRO A 123 -14.59 30.76 -5.02
N THR A 124 -15.15 29.67 -5.51
CA THR A 124 -15.34 28.47 -4.69
C THR A 124 -13.94 28.01 -4.31
N PRO A 125 -13.65 27.75 -3.01
CA PRO A 125 -12.34 27.26 -2.60
C PRO A 125 -12.06 25.97 -3.37
N THR A 126 -11.20 26.09 -4.38
CA THR A 126 -10.94 25.01 -5.32
C THR A 126 -9.92 24.11 -4.65
N ILE A 127 -10.39 23.01 -4.07
CA ILE A 127 -9.52 22.01 -3.45
C ILE A 127 -8.55 21.50 -4.52
N PRO A 128 -7.22 21.58 -4.29
CA PRO A 128 -6.26 21.02 -5.21
C PRO A 128 -6.54 19.54 -5.44
N ALA A 129 -6.53 19.08 -6.70
CA ALA A 129 -6.82 17.68 -7.03
C ALA A 129 -5.87 16.71 -6.29
N VAL A 130 -4.62 17.13 -6.08
CA VAL A 130 -3.62 16.40 -5.30
C VAL A 130 -4.03 16.23 -3.84
N SER A 131 -4.59 17.26 -3.20
CA SER A 131 -5.04 17.21 -1.81
C SER A 131 -6.28 16.34 -1.67
N ARG A 132 -7.23 16.42 -2.62
CA ARG A 132 -8.41 15.53 -2.64
C ARG A 132 -8.01 14.05 -2.69
N SER A 133 -7.07 13.70 -3.57
CA SER A 133 -6.54 12.33 -3.65
C SER A 133 -5.79 11.93 -2.37
N ALA A 134 -5.01 12.85 -1.79
CA ALA A 134 -4.26 12.60 -0.57
C ALA A 134 -5.17 12.31 0.63
N VAL A 135 -6.31 13.00 0.75
CA VAL A 135 -7.32 12.73 1.81
C VAL A 135 -7.81 11.28 1.74
N GLY A 136 -8.23 10.82 0.55
CA GLY A 136 -8.71 9.45 0.37
C GLY A 136 -7.62 8.39 0.63
N GLN A 137 -6.38 8.67 0.24
CA GLN A 137 -5.24 7.79 0.46
C GLN A 137 -4.83 7.73 1.94
N ALA A 138 -4.88 8.86 2.65
CA ALA A 138 -4.57 8.93 4.08
C ALA A 138 -5.59 8.15 4.91
N ALA A 139 -6.89 8.27 4.60
CA ALA A 139 -7.92 7.50 5.29
C ALA A 139 -7.73 5.98 5.10
N ALA A 140 -7.40 5.55 3.87
CA ALA A 140 -7.10 4.15 3.59
C ALA A 140 -5.83 3.67 4.32
N LEU A 141 -4.81 4.52 4.43
CA LEU A 141 -3.58 4.23 5.16
C LEU A 141 -3.85 4.06 6.66
N ASP A 142 -4.62 4.97 7.26
CA ASP A 142 -4.96 4.93 8.69
C ASP A 142 -5.73 3.66 9.06
N ALA A 143 -6.66 3.21 8.21
CA ALA A 143 -7.34 1.93 8.38
C ALA A 143 -6.37 0.73 8.33
N ARG A 144 -5.37 0.74 7.42
CA ARG A 144 -4.34 -0.30 7.37
C ARG A 144 -3.46 -0.30 8.62
N LEU A 145 -3.05 0.87 9.10
CA LEU A 145 -2.24 1.01 10.32
C LEU A 145 -3.01 0.52 11.56
N ALA A 146 -4.31 0.79 11.65
CA ALA A 146 -5.18 0.24 12.70
C ALA A 146 -5.25 -1.30 12.64
N GLY A 147 -5.32 -1.88 11.44
CA GLY A 147 -5.21 -3.32 11.22
C GLY A 147 -3.86 -3.90 11.68
N ALA A 148 -2.76 -3.24 11.32
CA ALA A 148 -1.41 -3.63 11.74
C ALA A 148 -1.23 -3.58 13.27
N ALA A 149 -1.84 -2.60 13.95
CA ALA A 149 -1.87 -2.54 15.42
C ALA A 149 -2.49 -3.80 16.03
N SER A 150 -3.55 -4.33 15.41
CA SER A 150 -4.21 -5.56 15.86
C SER A 150 -3.29 -6.77 15.66
N GLY A 151 -2.58 -6.84 14.53
CA GLY A 151 -1.56 -7.86 14.26
C GLY A 151 -0.42 -7.87 15.30
N LEU A 152 0.09 -6.69 15.66
CA LEU A 152 1.11 -6.54 16.71
C LEU A 152 0.61 -7.00 18.08
N ARG A 153 -0.62 -6.64 18.46
CA ARG A 153 -1.23 -7.09 19.73
C ARG A 153 -1.37 -8.61 19.78
N LEU A 154 -1.73 -9.24 18.67
CA LEU A 154 -1.82 -10.70 18.57
C LEU A 154 -0.43 -11.34 18.74
N ALA A 155 0.58 -10.83 18.02
CA ALA A 155 1.95 -11.33 18.14
C ALA A 155 2.49 -11.22 19.59
N LEU A 156 2.19 -10.11 20.28
CA LEU A 156 2.62 -9.91 21.67
C LEU A 156 1.90 -10.79 22.70
N ARG A 157 0.75 -11.38 22.35
CA ARG A 157 0.03 -12.32 23.22
C ARG A 157 0.60 -13.74 23.13
N ASP A 158 1.41 -14.03 22.12
CA ASP A 158 2.10 -15.30 22.01
C ASP A 158 3.17 -15.44 23.11
N LYS A 159 3.26 -16.63 23.70
CA LYS A 159 4.27 -16.94 24.70
C LYS A 159 5.65 -16.95 24.06
N ASP A 160 5.74 -17.56 22.88
CA ASP A 160 6.95 -17.69 22.08
C ASP A 160 6.91 -16.64 20.97
N LEU A 161 7.47 -15.46 21.25
CA LEU A 161 7.44 -14.34 20.32
C LEU A 161 8.26 -14.67 19.07
N ASP A 162 7.62 -14.66 17.90
CA ASP A 162 8.34 -14.68 16.63
C ASP A 162 8.89 -13.29 16.29
N SER A 163 10.14 -13.04 16.68
CA SER A 163 10.86 -11.79 16.38
C SER A 163 10.97 -11.49 14.89
N ALA A 164 11.01 -12.51 14.02
CA ALA A 164 11.06 -12.28 12.58
C ALA A 164 9.72 -11.72 12.06
N SER A 165 8.60 -12.30 12.53
CA SER A 165 7.26 -11.80 12.22
C SER A 165 7.03 -10.37 12.74
N VAL A 166 7.47 -10.07 13.97
CA VAL A 166 7.40 -8.68 14.50
C VAL A 166 8.27 -7.74 13.67
N ALA A 167 9.48 -8.15 13.27
CA ALA A 167 10.34 -7.35 12.42
C ALA A 167 9.69 -7.04 11.06
N ASP A 168 9.02 -8.02 10.44
CA ASP A 168 8.30 -7.81 9.18
C ASP A 168 7.12 -6.84 9.34
N GLN A 169 6.37 -6.92 10.44
CA GLN A 169 5.33 -5.94 10.76
C GLN A 169 5.91 -4.53 10.94
N LEU A 170 7.04 -4.39 11.66
CA LEU A 170 7.71 -3.10 11.84
C LEU A 170 8.24 -2.52 10.52
N ARG A 171 8.76 -3.36 9.61
CA ARG A 171 9.18 -2.93 8.26
C ARG A 171 7.99 -2.43 7.44
N SER A 172 6.86 -3.15 7.48
CA SER A 172 5.63 -2.72 6.82
C SER A 172 5.14 -1.38 7.36
N LEU A 173 5.08 -1.22 8.69
CA LEU A 173 4.68 0.02 9.35
C LEU A 173 5.61 1.19 9.00
N ALA A 174 6.92 0.96 8.93
CA ALA A 174 7.88 1.98 8.52
C ALA A 174 7.67 2.44 7.07
N ALA A 175 7.33 1.50 6.17
CA ALA A 175 7.04 1.81 4.77
C ALA A 175 5.72 2.58 4.62
N ASP A 176 4.66 2.13 5.31
CA ASP A 176 3.37 2.82 5.37
C ASP A 176 3.50 4.24 5.94
N ALA A 177 4.27 4.41 7.02
CA ALA A 177 4.54 5.71 7.62
C ALA A 177 5.33 6.65 6.68
N ALA A 178 6.33 6.14 5.97
CA ALA A 178 7.05 6.94 4.98
C ALA A 178 6.14 7.41 3.84
N PHE A 179 5.18 6.58 3.41
CA PHE A 179 4.15 6.98 2.46
C PHE A 179 3.21 8.04 3.07
N GLY A 180 2.82 7.88 4.34
CA GLY A 180 2.00 8.86 5.07
C GLY A 180 2.65 10.25 5.18
N GLU A 181 3.97 10.34 5.40
CA GLU A 181 4.71 11.60 5.41
C GLU A 181 4.59 12.36 4.06
N ASP A 182 4.64 11.65 2.93
CA ASP A 182 4.43 12.24 1.59
C ASP A 182 2.99 12.73 1.39
N LEU A 183 2.00 11.95 1.86
CA LEU A 183 0.60 12.37 1.83
C LEU A 183 0.36 13.64 2.66
N ALA A 184 0.96 13.71 3.85
CA ALA A 184 0.90 14.88 4.71
C ALA A 184 1.47 16.12 4.00
N SER A 185 2.63 16.00 3.33
CA SER A 185 3.19 17.11 2.54
C SER A 185 2.23 17.61 1.45
N ARG A 186 1.56 16.69 0.73
CA ARG A 186 0.58 17.04 -0.31
C ARG A 186 -0.67 17.71 0.27
N LEU A 187 -1.13 17.26 1.44
CA LEU A 187 -2.23 17.91 2.16
C LEU A 187 -1.87 19.33 2.62
N GLY A 188 -0.62 19.55 3.02
CA GLY A 188 -0.12 20.85 3.48
C GLY A 188 -0.15 21.96 2.41
N THR A 189 -0.34 21.60 1.13
CA THR A 189 -0.56 22.59 0.04
C THR A 189 -1.97 23.19 0.02
N TRP A 190 -2.90 22.60 0.79
CA TRP A 190 -4.26 23.09 0.94
C TRP A 190 -4.41 23.75 2.31
N ASP A 191 -4.61 25.08 2.32
CA ASP A 191 -4.60 25.89 3.55
C ASP A 191 -5.51 25.36 4.66
N GLN A 192 -6.71 24.88 4.31
CA GLN A 192 -7.67 24.34 5.30
C GLN A 192 -7.20 23.02 5.94
N ALA A 193 -6.33 22.27 5.27
CA ALA A 193 -5.75 21.02 5.77
C ALA A 193 -4.36 21.21 6.38
N TYR A 194 -3.80 22.42 6.39
CA TYR A 194 -2.41 22.65 6.80
C TYR A 194 -2.14 22.18 8.24
N ALA A 195 -2.98 22.54 9.20
CA ALA A 195 -2.81 22.09 10.59
C ALA A 195 -2.89 20.57 10.73
N LEU A 196 -3.86 19.93 10.06
CA LEU A 196 -3.99 18.48 10.03
C LEU A 196 -2.77 17.82 9.38
N SER A 197 -2.20 18.43 8.35
CA SER A 197 -1.02 17.91 7.66
C SER A 197 0.21 17.85 8.57
N LEU A 198 0.41 18.86 9.44
CA LEU A 198 1.50 18.86 10.41
C LEU A 198 1.31 17.74 11.45
N ASP A 199 0.09 17.57 11.96
CA ASP A 199 -0.23 16.52 12.92
C ASP A 199 0.00 15.12 12.31
N LEU A 200 -0.44 14.90 11.07
CA LEU A 200 -0.20 13.65 10.33
C LEU A 200 1.29 13.41 10.12
N ALA A 201 2.05 14.41 9.67
CA ALA A 201 3.49 14.28 9.48
C ALA A 201 4.22 13.92 10.79
N ASN A 202 3.83 14.53 11.91
CA ASN A 202 4.38 14.22 13.23
C ASN A 202 4.06 12.78 13.68
N LEU A 203 2.82 12.33 13.47
CA LEU A 203 2.42 10.97 13.81
C LEU A 203 3.16 9.93 12.96
N TYR A 204 3.16 10.09 11.63
CA TYR A 204 3.84 9.16 10.74
C TYR A 204 5.35 9.16 10.98
N GLY A 205 5.97 10.33 11.22
CA GLY A 205 7.37 10.42 11.64
C GLY A 205 7.65 9.65 12.94
N SER A 206 6.76 9.73 13.93
CA SER A 206 6.88 9.00 15.20
C SER A 206 6.78 7.48 15.01
N ILE A 207 5.84 7.01 14.16
CA ILE A 207 5.72 5.59 13.79
C ILE A 207 7.01 5.13 13.11
N ARG A 208 7.50 5.87 12.12
CA ARG A 208 8.71 5.52 11.36
C ARG A 208 9.95 5.47 12.24
N SER A 209 10.13 6.44 13.14
CA SER A 209 11.26 6.45 14.10
C SER A 209 11.19 5.24 15.03
N THR A 210 10.03 4.99 15.63
CA THR A 210 9.81 3.86 16.54
C THR A 210 10.10 2.52 15.86
N ALA A 211 9.67 2.35 14.61
CA ALA A 211 9.97 1.15 13.84
C ALA A 211 11.47 0.99 13.57
N ARG A 212 12.16 2.06 13.18
CA ARG A 212 13.62 2.04 12.93
C ARG A 212 14.43 1.71 14.17
N GLU A 213 14.07 2.31 15.31
CA GLU A 213 14.69 1.99 16.60
C GLU A 213 14.53 0.51 16.95
N GLY A 214 13.34 -0.06 16.74
CA GLY A 214 13.11 -1.49 16.97
C GLY A 214 13.88 -2.39 16.02
N LEU A 215 13.95 -2.03 14.74
CA LEU A 215 14.67 -2.78 13.71
C LEU A 215 16.20 -2.71 13.85
N ALA A 216 16.73 -1.80 14.66
CA ALA A 216 18.16 -1.74 14.98
C ALA A 216 18.60 -2.85 15.94
N ALA A 217 17.66 -3.52 16.62
CA ALA A 217 17.97 -4.65 17.50
C ALA A 217 18.35 -5.91 16.69
N SER A 218 19.19 -6.77 17.28
CA SER A 218 19.48 -8.10 16.73
C SER A 218 18.19 -8.92 16.62
N ILE A 219 18.00 -9.63 15.50
CA ILE A 219 16.80 -10.46 15.23
C ILE A 219 16.61 -11.61 16.23
N GLN A 220 17.67 -11.97 16.97
CA GLN A 220 17.63 -13.00 18.02
C GLN A 220 17.29 -12.43 19.41
N ASN A 221 17.00 -11.12 19.53
CA ASN A 221 16.71 -10.46 20.79
C ASN A 221 15.20 -10.22 20.95
N ASP A 222 14.48 -11.28 21.32
CA ASP A 222 13.02 -11.22 21.52
C ASP A 222 12.58 -10.16 22.54
N PRO A 223 13.26 -9.98 23.69
CA PRO A 223 12.93 -8.90 24.62
C PRO A 223 12.96 -7.51 23.96
N ALA A 224 13.93 -7.25 23.07
CA ALA A 224 14.02 -5.98 22.36
C ALA A 224 12.87 -5.79 21.35
N TYR A 225 12.49 -6.84 20.61
CA TYR A 225 11.34 -6.78 19.70
C TYR A 225 10.02 -6.63 20.44
N ARG A 226 9.85 -7.30 21.59
CA ARG A 226 8.69 -7.13 22.47
C ARG A 226 8.57 -5.68 22.96
N ALA A 227 9.66 -5.11 23.46
CA ALA A 227 9.68 -3.72 23.92
C ALA A 227 9.38 -2.73 22.78
N SER A 228 9.93 -2.98 21.59
CA SER A 228 9.71 -2.14 20.40
C SER A 228 8.27 -2.20 19.91
N ALA A 229 7.67 -3.39 19.87
CA ALA A 229 6.27 -3.59 19.54
C ALA A 229 5.33 -2.90 20.55
N GLN A 230 5.65 -2.95 21.85
CA GLN A 230 4.89 -2.23 22.88
C GLN A 230 4.98 -0.71 22.70
N LYS A 231 6.18 -0.17 22.42
CA LYS A 231 6.36 1.26 22.10
C LYS A 231 5.53 1.65 20.87
N MET A 232 5.56 0.85 19.81
CA MET A 232 4.76 1.08 18.61
C MET A 232 3.26 1.12 18.94
N LEU A 233 2.77 0.20 19.76
CA LEU A 233 1.38 0.18 20.21
C LEU A 233 0.99 1.36 21.11
N ALA A 234 1.95 2.06 21.71
CA ALA A 234 1.69 3.31 22.43
C ALA A 234 1.57 4.52 21.50
N VAL A 235 2.18 4.48 20.30
CA VAL A 235 2.12 5.55 19.29
C VAL A 235 0.87 5.44 18.42
N LEU A 236 0.51 4.22 17.99
CA LEU A 236 -0.61 3.98 17.06
C LEU A 236 -2.00 4.51 17.51
N PRO A 237 -2.35 4.62 18.80
CA PRO A 237 -3.59 5.26 19.23
C PRO A 237 -3.73 6.73 18.79
N GLY A 238 -2.62 7.39 18.45
CA GLY A 238 -2.64 8.74 17.87
C GLY A 238 -3.36 8.83 16.52
N ILE A 239 -3.59 7.70 15.83
CA ILE A 239 -4.30 7.65 14.54
C ILE A 239 -5.78 8.03 14.71
N THR A 240 -6.47 7.48 15.71
CA THR A 240 -7.93 7.65 15.87
C THR A 240 -8.40 9.12 15.88
N PRO A 241 -7.79 10.05 16.64
CA PRO A 241 -8.20 11.45 16.59
C PRO A 241 -7.83 12.18 15.29
N LEU A 242 -6.85 11.70 14.52
CA LEU A 242 -6.50 12.27 13.23
C LEU A 242 -7.41 11.75 12.11
N ASP A 243 -7.74 10.46 12.12
CA ASP A 243 -8.72 9.86 11.22
C ASP A 243 -10.08 10.55 11.34
N LYS A 244 -10.55 10.82 12.58
CA LYS A 244 -11.76 11.61 12.79
C LYS A 244 -11.68 13.01 12.17
N ARG A 245 -10.58 13.74 12.39
CA ARG A 245 -10.38 15.08 11.80
C ARG A 245 -10.29 15.03 10.27
N LEU A 246 -9.71 13.97 9.72
CA LEU A 246 -9.65 13.74 8.28
C LEU A 246 -11.05 13.44 7.70
N GLN A 247 -11.88 12.68 8.41
CA GLN A 247 -13.28 12.44 8.05
C GLN A 247 -14.11 13.73 8.12
N ASP A 248 -13.99 14.50 9.19
CA ASP A 248 -14.67 15.80 9.34
C ASP A 248 -14.27 16.76 8.20
N LEU A 249 -12.97 16.80 7.87
CA LEU A 249 -12.46 17.56 6.74
C LEU A 249 -13.08 17.07 5.43
N ALA A 250 -13.09 15.76 5.17
CA ALA A 250 -13.66 15.19 3.96
C ALA A 250 -15.16 15.51 3.81
N VAL A 251 -15.94 15.43 4.90
CA VAL A 251 -17.37 15.79 4.92
C VAL A 251 -17.56 17.28 4.62
N SER A 252 -16.72 18.17 5.18
CA SER A 252 -16.82 19.62 4.95
C SER A 252 -16.63 20.02 3.48
N VAL A 253 -16.03 19.14 2.68
CA VAL A 253 -15.75 19.38 1.26
C VAL A 253 -16.36 18.33 0.32
N ASP A 254 -17.36 17.57 0.80
CA ASP A 254 -18.08 16.55 0.04
C ASP A 254 -17.16 15.50 -0.63
N ILE A 255 -16.07 15.13 0.04
CA ILE A 255 -15.21 14.01 -0.37
C ILE A 255 -15.75 12.73 0.25
N ARG A 256 -16.17 11.78 -0.59
CA ARG A 256 -16.52 10.43 -0.15
C ARG A 256 -15.26 9.62 0.15
N LEU A 257 -15.09 9.22 1.41
CA LEU A 257 -14.02 8.34 1.84
C LEU A 257 -14.41 6.86 1.63
N PRO A 258 -13.48 6.01 1.17
CA PRO A 258 -13.71 4.57 1.07
C PRO A 258 -13.88 3.97 2.48
N GLY A 259 -15.01 3.30 2.72
CA GLY A 259 -15.29 2.62 4.00
C GLY A 259 -16.24 3.35 4.95
N ALA A 260 -16.67 4.58 4.62
CA ALA A 260 -17.80 5.20 5.30
C ALA A 260 -19.08 4.46 4.88
N SER A 261 -19.52 3.51 5.70
CA SER A 261 -20.79 2.82 5.50
C SER A 261 -21.92 3.86 5.48
N PRO A 262 -22.79 3.89 4.47
CA PRO A 262 -23.83 4.92 4.32
C PRO A 262 -24.95 4.85 5.36
N SER A 263 -24.83 4.00 6.38
CA SER A 263 -25.90 3.68 7.32
C SER A 263 -26.03 4.67 8.50
N ASP A 264 -25.16 5.68 8.57
CA ASP A 264 -25.11 6.66 9.68
C ASP A 264 -25.48 8.11 9.25
N ALA A 265 -26.05 8.29 8.06
CA ALA A 265 -26.58 9.61 7.67
C ALA A 265 -27.89 9.88 8.43
N PRO A 266 -28.00 10.93 9.27
CA PRO A 266 -29.26 11.31 9.88
C PRO A 266 -30.20 11.84 8.79
N HIS A 267 -31.38 11.24 8.70
CA HIS A 267 -32.52 11.75 7.93
C HIS A 267 -33.13 12.99 8.59
#